data_AF-A0A1F2RBE3-F1
#
_entry.id   AF-A0A1F2RBE3-F1
#
_cell.length_a   1.000
_cell.length_b   1.000
_cell.length_c   1.000
_cell.angle_alpha   90.00
_cell.angle_beta   90.00
_cell.angle_gamma   90.00
#
_symmetry.space_group_name_H-M   'P 1'
#
loop_
_entity.id
_entity.type
_entity.pdbx_description
1 polymer ?
#
loop_
_entity_poly.entity_id
_entity_poly.type
_entity_poly.pdbx_seq_one_letter_code
_entity_poly.pdbx_strand_id
1 'polypeptide(L)'
;MVVSVEELLIGKLSALLDRAAARDAWDVANLQPAARDAMGSPRFRPYFIAMAATLTHPPSEYSESRLARLVTDRAVEEQLTPMLASAKAKAAGDLVRRSWAVVGPLVNLTDREQEFHAAIGRGDLRLELLFDSRSEDAAALSTHPALLWKLMNVRQHVAKRQARTDT
;
A
#
# COMPACT_ATOMS: atom_id res chain seq x y z
N MET A 1 -21.15 -6.41 7.54
CA MET A 1 -20.50 -5.38 6.71
C MET A 1 -19.69 -6.12 5.66
N VAL A 2 -20.03 -5.97 4.38
CA VAL A 2 -19.26 -6.60 3.29
C VAL A 2 -18.18 -5.61 2.89
N VAL A 3 -16.92 -6.05 2.87
CA VAL A 3 -15.78 -5.23 2.44
C VAL A 3 -15.90 -4.97 0.94
N SER A 4 -15.73 -3.72 0.51
CA SER A 4 -15.79 -3.36 -0.91
C SER A 4 -14.65 -3.98 -1.72
N VAL A 5 -14.80 -4.06 -3.04
CA VAL A 5 -13.75 -4.57 -3.93
C VAL A 5 -12.50 -3.68 -3.85
N GLU A 6 -12.69 -2.37 -3.72
CA GLU A 6 -11.66 -1.36 -3.53
C GLU A 6 -10.84 -1.63 -2.26
N GLU A 7 -11.50 -1.82 -1.11
CA GLU A 7 -10.81 -2.08 0.16
C GLU A 7 -10.05 -3.41 0.12
N LEU A 8 -10.63 -4.46 -0.47
CA LEU A 8 -9.94 -5.74 -0.68
C LEU A 8 -8.70 -5.57 -1.57
N LEU A 9 -8.83 -4.80 -2.65
CA LEU A 9 -7.72 -4.53 -3.56
C LEU A 9 -6.62 -3.73 -2.86
N ILE A 10 -6.95 -2.66 -2.16
CA ILE A 10 -5.99 -1.84 -1.40
C ILE A 10 -5.24 -2.73 -0.40
N GLY A 11 -5.93 -3.61 0.31
CA GLY A 11 -5.32 -4.59 1.21
C GLY A 11 -4.30 -5.49 0.49
N LYS A 12 -4.62 -5.98 -0.72
CA LYS A 12 -3.70 -6.80 -1.54
C LYS A 12 -2.49 -6.00 -2.03
N LEU A 13 -2.68 -4.76 -2.49
CA LEU A 13 -1.58 -3.92 -2.96
C LEU A 13 -0.63 -3.55 -1.81
N SER A 14 -1.18 -3.16 -0.65
CA SER A 14 -0.41 -2.88 0.55
C SER A 14 0.37 -4.11 1.04
N ALA A 15 -0.26 -5.28 1.01
CA ALA A 15 0.38 -6.55 1.31
C ALA A 15 1.60 -6.84 0.42
N LEU A 16 1.47 -6.65 -0.90
CA LEU A 16 2.58 -6.79 -1.84
C LEU A 16 3.71 -5.81 -1.50
N LEU A 17 3.39 -4.54 -1.24
CA LEU A 17 4.38 -3.53 -0.90
C LEU A 17 5.12 -3.90 0.39
N ASP A 18 4.43 -4.22 1.48
CA ASP A 18 5.08 -4.53 2.75
C ASP A 18 5.86 -5.84 2.71
N ARG A 19 5.23 -6.94 2.28
CA ARG A 19 5.79 -8.30 2.41
C ARG A 19 6.59 -8.76 1.21
N ALA A 20 6.25 -8.27 0.01
CA ALA A 20 6.84 -8.70 -1.25
C ALA A 20 6.86 -10.23 -1.43
N ALA A 21 5.78 -10.91 -1.05
CA ALA A 21 5.67 -12.36 -1.21
C ALA A 21 5.32 -12.76 -2.66
N ALA A 22 5.79 -13.92 -3.11
CA ALA A 22 5.53 -14.40 -4.48
C ALA A 22 4.03 -14.57 -4.77
N ARG A 23 3.24 -14.96 -3.76
CA ARG A 23 1.77 -15.05 -3.87
C ARG A 23 1.10 -13.70 -4.05
N ASP A 24 1.52 -12.69 -3.28
CA ASP A 24 1.00 -11.33 -3.41
C ASP A 24 1.33 -10.77 -4.81
N ALA A 25 2.56 -11.01 -5.29
CA ALA A 25 2.98 -10.59 -6.63
C ALA A 25 2.17 -11.27 -7.74
N TRP A 26 1.82 -12.56 -7.57
CA TRP A 26 0.94 -13.27 -8.49
C TRP A 26 -0.48 -12.72 -8.51
N ASP A 27 -1.08 -12.46 -7.35
CA ASP A 27 -2.42 -11.87 -7.26
C ASP A 27 -2.48 -10.53 -7.99
N VAL A 28 -1.49 -9.66 -7.79
CA VAL A 28 -1.42 -8.35 -8.43
C VAL A 28 -1.10 -8.45 -9.93
N ALA A 29 -0.22 -9.37 -10.34
CA ALA A 29 0.06 -9.58 -11.77
C ALA A 29 -1.15 -10.15 -12.54
N ASN A 30 -2.12 -10.75 -11.85
CA ASN A 30 -3.28 -11.42 -12.43
C ASN A 30 -4.61 -10.87 -11.89
N LEU A 31 -4.68 -9.56 -11.63
CA LEU A 31 -5.93 -8.91 -11.20
C LEU A 31 -7.09 -9.21 -12.14
N GLN A 32 -8.24 -9.53 -11.54
CA GLN A 32 -9.49 -9.76 -12.26
C GLN A 32 -10.05 -8.45 -12.83
N PRO A 33 -10.90 -8.49 -13.87
CA PRO A 33 -11.49 -7.29 -14.47
C PRO A 33 -12.14 -6.34 -13.44
N ALA A 34 -12.95 -6.88 -12.52
CA ALA A 34 -13.58 -6.08 -11.47
C ALA A 34 -12.58 -5.33 -10.57
N ALA A 35 -11.40 -5.91 -10.31
CA ALA A 35 -10.36 -5.24 -9.55
C ALA A 35 -9.68 -4.12 -10.37
N ARG A 36 -9.52 -4.32 -11.68
CA ARG A 36 -9.02 -3.26 -12.58
C ARG A 36 -10.02 -2.11 -12.69
N ASP A 37 -11.30 -2.41 -12.76
CA ASP A 37 -12.37 -1.40 -12.80
C ASP A 37 -12.40 -0.60 -11.48
N ALA A 38 -12.32 -1.28 -10.34
CA ALA A 38 -12.21 -0.65 -9.03
C ALA A 38 -10.97 0.27 -8.93
N MET A 39 -9.82 -0.16 -9.45
CA MET A 39 -8.60 0.65 -9.48
C MET A 39 -8.71 1.88 -10.39
N GLY A 40 -9.51 1.80 -11.46
CA GLY A 40 -9.78 2.91 -12.36
C GLY A 40 -10.77 3.95 -11.81
N SER A 41 -11.43 3.66 -10.70
CA SER A 41 -12.34 4.60 -10.04
C SER A 41 -11.58 5.84 -9.56
N PRO A 42 -12.14 7.06 -9.73
CA PRO A 42 -11.56 8.30 -9.18
C PRO A 42 -11.33 8.25 -7.67
N ARG A 43 -12.11 7.41 -6.98
CA ARG A 43 -12.07 7.21 -5.53
C ARG A 43 -10.87 6.39 -5.08
N PHE A 44 -10.33 5.54 -5.95
CA PHE A 44 -9.36 4.52 -5.57
C PHE A 44 -8.04 5.14 -5.11
N ARG A 45 -7.46 6.05 -5.91
CA ARG A 45 -6.14 6.61 -5.61
C ARG A 45 -6.12 7.37 -4.27
N PRO A 46 -7.03 8.34 -3.99
CA PRO A 46 -7.06 9.01 -2.68
C PRO A 46 -7.19 8.04 -1.51
N TYR A 47 -8.04 7.02 -1.63
CA TYR A 47 -8.22 6.01 -0.59
C TYR A 47 -6.99 5.13 -0.40
N PHE A 48 -6.36 4.71 -1.51
CA PHE A 48 -5.10 3.96 -1.47
C PHE A 48 -4.01 4.78 -0.79
N ILE A 49 -3.81 6.05 -1.17
CA ILE A 49 -2.80 6.92 -0.55
C ILE A 49 -3.06 7.10 0.95
N ALA A 50 -4.31 7.33 1.34
CA ALA A 50 -4.68 7.43 2.75
C ALA A 50 -4.30 6.14 3.50
N MET A 51 -4.70 4.98 2.99
CA MET A 51 -4.41 3.68 3.61
C MET A 51 -2.94 3.29 3.56
N ALA A 52 -2.20 3.74 2.54
CA ALA A 52 -0.76 3.51 2.43
C ALA A 52 0.01 4.17 3.58
N ALA A 53 -0.58 5.12 4.32
CA ALA A 53 0.00 5.67 5.54
C ALA A 53 0.21 4.61 6.64
N THR A 54 -0.52 3.50 6.60
CA THR A 54 -0.38 2.39 7.56
C THR A 54 0.74 1.44 7.19
N LEU A 55 1.36 1.58 6.01
CA LEU A 55 2.51 0.79 5.60
C LEU A 55 3.68 0.99 6.56
N THR A 56 4.60 0.01 6.52
CA THR A 56 5.82 0.02 7.33
C THR A 56 6.71 1.20 6.95
N HIS A 57 6.86 1.43 5.64
CA HIS A 57 7.66 2.52 5.07
C HIS A 57 6.75 3.51 4.33
N PRO A 58 7.18 4.78 4.15
CA PRO A 58 6.54 5.69 3.22
C PRO A 58 6.44 5.08 1.80
N PRO A 59 5.36 5.35 1.04
CA PRO A 59 5.19 4.77 -0.30
C PRO A 59 6.39 5.00 -1.24
N SER A 60 7.03 6.17 -1.14
CA SER A 60 8.20 6.55 -1.95
C SER A 60 9.44 5.68 -1.72
N GLU A 61 9.50 4.90 -0.63
CA GLU A 61 10.64 4.00 -0.34
C GLU A 61 10.48 2.60 -0.97
N TYR A 62 9.30 2.27 -1.48
CA TYR A 62 9.11 1.01 -2.19
C TYR A 62 9.61 1.12 -3.63
N SER A 63 10.28 0.07 -4.11
CA SER A 63 10.89 0.05 -5.44
C SER A 63 10.77 -1.33 -6.10
N GLU A 64 10.86 -1.35 -7.44
CA GLU A 64 10.93 -2.60 -8.21
C GLU A 64 12.14 -3.44 -7.79
N SER A 65 13.27 -2.81 -7.50
CA SER A 65 14.49 -3.51 -7.08
C SER A 65 14.32 -4.20 -5.72
N ARG A 66 13.58 -3.59 -4.79
CA ARG A 66 13.22 -4.24 -3.52
C ARG A 66 12.34 -5.46 -3.77
N LEU A 67 11.35 -5.34 -4.64
CA LEU A 67 10.46 -6.45 -5.01
C LEU A 67 11.24 -7.59 -5.68
N ALA A 68 12.12 -7.27 -6.63
CA ALA A 68 12.98 -8.23 -7.34
C ALA A 68 13.92 -9.00 -6.39
N ARG A 69 14.40 -8.35 -5.33
CA ARG A 69 15.26 -8.98 -4.32
C ARG A 69 14.53 -10.02 -3.47
N LEU A 70 13.22 -9.84 -3.26
CA LEU A 70 12.42 -10.67 -2.36
C LEU A 70 11.62 -11.74 -3.11
N VAL A 71 11.10 -11.41 -4.29
CA VAL A 71 10.42 -12.35 -5.20
C VAL A 71 11.46 -12.97 -6.10
N THR A 72 12.08 -14.05 -5.61
CA THR A 72 13.06 -14.86 -6.34
C THR A 72 12.41 -16.11 -6.92
N ASP A 73 13.09 -16.80 -7.86
CA ASP A 73 12.58 -18.07 -8.39
C ASP A 73 12.38 -19.11 -7.28
N ARG A 74 13.27 -19.14 -6.28
CA ARG A 74 13.08 -19.97 -5.07
C ARG A 74 11.80 -19.61 -4.33
N ALA A 75 11.52 -18.32 -4.13
CA ALA A 75 10.30 -17.89 -3.46
C ALA A 75 9.04 -18.26 -4.25
N VAL A 76 9.10 -18.21 -5.59
CA VAL A 76 8.04 -18.70 -6.47
C VAL A 76 7.83 -20.20 -6.27
N GLU A 77 8.91 -20.98 -6.32
CA GLU A 77 8.85 -22.44 -6.15
C GLU A 77 8.28 -22.85 -4.79
N GLU A 78 8.69 -22.19 -3.71
CA GLU A 78 8.28 -22.55 -2.35
C GLU A 78 6.88 -22.04 -1.99
N GLN A 79 6.51 -20.83 -2.44
CA GLN A 79 5.30 -20.15 -1.95
C GLN A 79 4.17 -20.14 -2.97
N LEU A 80 4.47 -20.11 -4.28
CA LEU A 80 3.47 -19.94 -5.33
C LEU A 80 3.16 -21.25 -6.04
N THR A 81 4.18 -22.00 -6.49
CA THR A 81 3.99 -23.24 -7.27
C THR A 81 3.03 -24.24 -6.61
N PRO A 82 3.09 -24.51 -5.28
CA PRO A 82 2.16 -25.45 -4.63
C PRO A 82 0.70 -24.99 -4.64
N MET A 83 0.44 -23.70 -4.85
CA MET A 83 -0.90 -23.11 -4.85
C MET A 83 -1.54 -23.08 -6.24
N LEU A 84 -0.76 -23.34 -7.30
CA LEU A 84 -1.23 -23.27 -8.68
C LEU A 84 -1.71 -24.66 -9.15
N ALA A 85 -2.93 -24.72 -9.67
CA ALA A 85 -3.48 -25.94 -10.27
C ALA A 85 -2.69 -26.41 -11.52
N SER A 86 -1.88 -25.54 -12.11
CA SER A 86 -1.01 -25.83 -13.25
C SER A 86 0.38 -25.24 -12.98
N ALA A 87 1.35 -26.12 -12.77
CA ALA A 87 2.74 -25.79 -12.45
C ALA A 87 3.56 -25.35 -13.68
N LYS A 88 3.06 -24.40 -14.49
CA LYS A 88 3.95 -23.76 -15.45
C LYS A 88 4.88 -22.84 -14.68
N ALA A 89 6.18 -23.17 -14.66
CA ALA A 89 7.21 -22.36 -14.02
C ALA A 89 7.03 -20.88 -14.40
N LYS A 90 6.81 -20.05 -13.39
CA LYS A 90 6.65 -18.60 -13.55
C LYS A 90 7.99 -17.97 -13.19
N ALA A 91 8.71 -17.48 -14.19
CA ALA A 91 9.95 -16.76 -13.94
C ALA A 91 9.66 -15.58 -13.01
N ALA A 92 10.38 -15.48 -11.90
CA ALA A 92 10.16 -14.45 -10.90
C ALA A 92 10.31 -13.04 -11.49
N GLY A 93 11.22 -12.87 -12.46
CA GLY A 93 11.38 -11.61 -13.19
C GLY A 93 10.13 -11.16 -13.96
N ASP A 94 9.35 -12.07 -14.55
CA ASP A 94 8.07 -11.72 -15.19
C ASP A 94 7.04 -11.28 -14.15
N LEU A 95 7.00 -11.98 -13.02
CA LEU A 95 6.08 -11.70 -11.92
C LEU A 95 6.33 -10.34 -11.30
N VAL A 96 7.61 -10.02 -11.04
CA VAL A 96 8.06 -8.72 -10.53
C VAL A 96 7.65 -7.62 -11.48
N ARG A 97 8.04 -7.72 -12.76
CA ARG A 97 7.73 -6.70 -13.77
C ARG A 97 6.23 -6.43 -13.88
N ARG A 98 5.42 -7.50 -13.97
CA ARG A 98 3.97 -7.37 -14.16
C ARG A 98 3.25 -6.82 -12.93
N SER A 99 3.65 -7.25 -11.75
CA SER A 99 3.07 -6.73 -10.51
C SER A 99 3.52 -5.30 -10.21
N TRP A 100 4.80 -4.97 -10.48
CA TRP A 100 5.31 -3.62 -10.35
C TRP A 100 4.65 -2.63 -11.33
N ALA A 101 4.33 -3.06 -12.55
CA ALA A 101 3.57 -2.24 -13.49
C ALA A 101 2.21 -1.78 -12.94
N VAL A 102 1.63 -2.50 -11.97
CA VAL A 102 0.38 -2.13 -11.29
C VAL A 102 0.65 -1.18 -10.11
N VAL A 103 1.59 -1.52 -9.22
CA VAL A 103 1.80 -0.75 -7.97
C VAL A 103 2.74 0.45 -8.12
N GLY A 104 3.66 0.41 -9.08
CA GLY A 104 4.65 1.46 -9.34
C GLY A 104 4.02 2.86 -9.50
N PRO A 105 2.96 3.03 -10.31
CA PRO A 105 2.27 4.33 -10.42
C PRO A 105 1.63 4.83 -9.13
N LEU A 106 1.33 3.95 -8.17
CA LEU A 106 0.69 4.30 -6.90
C LEU A 106 1.69 4.77 -5.85
N VAL A 107 2.95 4.35 -5.96
CA VAL A 107 4.04 4.79 -5.06
C VAL A 107 4.77 6.03 -5.57
N ASN A 108 4.51 6.43 -6.81
CA ASN A 108 4.92 7.73 -7.35
C ASN A 108 3.93 8.80 -6.90
N LEU A 109 4.26 9.46 -5.81
CA LEU A 109 3.41 10.45 -5.14
C LEU A 109 3.54 11.84 -5.78
N THR A 110 2.41 12.52 -5.95
CA THR A 110 2.34 13.96 -6.23
C THR A 110 2.74 14.77 -4.99
N ASP A 111 3.07 16.06 -5.16
CA ASP A 111 3.46 16.93 -4.05
C ASP A 111 2.41 16.98 -2.93
N ARG A 112 1.11 16.98 -3.29
CA ARG A 112 0.01 16.95 -2.30
C ARG A 112 -0.03 15.65 -1.51
N GLU A 113 0.21 14.52 -2.16
CA GLU A 113 0.23 13.20 -1.51
C GLU A 113 1.49 13.04 -0.64
N GLN A 114 2.63 13.59 -1.08
CA GLN A 114 3.84 13.66 -0.28
C GLN A 114 3.61 14.50 0.99
N GLU A 115 2.98 15.67 0.87
CA GLU A 115 2.65 16.50 2.03
C GLU A 115 1.67 15.80 2.98
N PHE A 116 0.72 15.01 2.46
CA PHE A 116 -0.15 14.17 3.28
C PHE A 116 0.66 13.17 4.11
N HIS A 117 1.57 12.41 3.48
CA HIS A 117 2.42 11.46 4.20
C HIS A 117 3.39 12.15 5.18
N ALA A 118 3.89 13.34 4.83
CA ALA A 118 4.72 14.15 5.72
C ALA A 118 3.93 14.61 6.95
N ALA A 119 2.66 15.01 6.79
CA ALA A 119 1.77 15.35 7.90
C ALA A 119 1.52 14.14 8.81
N ILE A 120 1.27 12.96 8.24
CA ILE A 120 1.18 11.71 9.02
C ILE A 120 2.45 11.49 9.85
N GLY A 121 3.63 11.73 9.27
CA GLY A 121 4.93 11.62 9.94
C GLY A 121 5.12 12.58 11.11
N ARG A 122 4.34 13.68 11.19
CA ARG A 122 4.27 14.60 12.34
C ARG A 122 3.15 14.24 13.32
N GLY A 123 2.30 13.27 12.98
CA GLY A 123 1.14 12.87 13.78
C GLY A 123 -0.14 13.63 13.43
N ASP A 124 -0.22 14.23 12.25
CA ASP A 124 -1.36 15.01 11.79
C ASP A 124 -2.08 14.32 10.63
N LEU A 125 -3.41 14.21 10.72
CA LEU A 125 -4.24 13.62 9.67
C LEU A 125 -4.88 14.73 8.83
N ARG A 126 -4.35 14.97 7.64
CA ARG A 126 -4.78 16.03 6.73
C ARG A 126 -5.52 15.50 5.49
N LEU A 127 -6.69 14.91 5.70
CA LEU A 127 -7.47 14.28 4.62
C LEU A 127 -7.91 15.27 3.53
N GLU A 128 -7.99 16.56 3.83
CA GLU A 128 -8.27 17.63 2.85
C GLU A 128 -7.20 17.79 1.76
N LEU A 129 -6.03 17.17 1.95
CA LEU A 129 -5.00 17.10 0.90
C LEU A 129 -5.37 16.10 -0.20
N LEU A 130 -6.14 15.07 0.14
CA LEU A 130 -6.54 13.96 -0.73
C LEU A 130 -7.99 14.03 -1.19
N PHE A 131 -8.88 14.62 -0.37
CA PHE A 131 -10.31 14.61 -0.59
C PHE A 131 -10.92 16.01 -0.48
N ASP A 132 -12.04 16.20 -1.15
CA ASP A 132 -12.90 17.36 -0.94
C ASP A 132 -13.57 17.31 0.44
N SER A 133 -13.92 18.48 0.98
CA SER A 133 -14.48 18.66 2.32
C SER A 133 -15.83 17.96 2.57
N ARG A 134 -16.52 17.53 1.50
CA ARG A 134 -17.81 16.81 1.56
C ARG A 134 -17.67 15.31 1.28
N SER A 135 -16.44 14.78 1.25
CA SER A 135 -16.18 13.38 0.95
C SER A 135 -16.63 12.45 2.10
N GLU A 136 -17.52 11.51 1.80
CA GLU A 136 -17.88 10.43 2.72
C GLU A 136 -16.66 9.55 3.06
N ASP A 137 -15.70 9.43 2.14
CA ASP A 137 -14.46 8.69 2.39
C ASP A 137 -13.56 9.38 3.39
N ALA A 138 -13.47 10.71 3.32
CA ALA A 138 -12.72 11.46 4.31
C ALA A 138 -13.35 11.27 5.70
N ALA A 139 -14.69 11.28 5.79
CA ALA A 139 -15.39 11.00 7.03
C ALA A 139 -15.09 9.58 7.55
N ALA A 140 -15.18 8.56 6.71
CA ALA A 140 -14.87 7.18 7.08
C ALA A 140 -13.40 7.04 7.53
N LEU A 141 -12.44 7.54 6.74
CA LEU A 141 -11.01 7.46 7.01
C LEU A 141 -10.59 8.21 8.27
N SER A 142 -11.28 9.31 8.62
CA SER A 142 -11.01 10.07 9.85
C SER A 142 -11.22 9.25 11.14
N THR A 143 -12.04 8.20 11.07
CA THR A 143 -12.34 7.30 12.18
C THR A 143 -11.73 5.91 12.00
N HIS A 144 -10.95 5.70 10.93
CA HIS A 144 -10.45 4.38 10.57
C HIS A 144 -9.41 3.89 11.60
N PRO A 145 -9.62 2.72 12.26
CA PRO A 145 -8.78 2.28 13.38
C PRO A 145 -7.28 2.20 13.06
N ALA A 146 -6.92 1.70 11.87
CA ALA A 146 -5.52 1.57 11.48
C ALA A 146 -4.80 2.93 11.33
N LEU A 147 -5.51 3.96 10.85
CA LEU A 147 -4.95 5.32 10.71
C LEU A 147 -4.81 5.97 12.09
N LEU A 148 -5.83 5.85 12.93
CA LEU A 148 -5.78 6.34 14.30
C LEU A 148 -4.64 5.73 15.10
N TRP A 149 -4.43 4.41 14.96
CA TRP A 149 -3.32 3.71 15.59
C TRP A 149 -1.96 4.19 15.07
N LYS A 150 -1.81 4.38 13.75
CA LYS A 150 -0.58 4.93 13.16
C LYS A 150 -0.26 6.32 13.73
N LEU A 151 -1.25 7.21 13.78
CA LEU A 151 -1.09 8.57 14.31
C LEU A 151 -0.69 8.57 15.78
N MET A 152 -1.35 7.73 16.60
CA MET A 152 -1.01 7.58 18.00
C MET A 152 0.46 7.17 18.18
N ASN A 153 0.94 6.18 17.42
CA ASN A 153 2.32 5.72 17.49
C ASN A 153 3.32 6.79 17.04
N VAL A 154 3.01 7.51 15.95
CA VAL A 154 3.88 8.60 15.48
C VAL A 154 4.00 9.69 16.53
N ARG A 155 2.88 10.14 17.12
CA ARG A 155 2.88 11.15 18.18
C ARG A 155 3.73 10.73 19.38
N GLN A 156 3.60 9.48 19.81
CA GLN A 156 4.43 8.93 20.88
C GLN A 156 5.93 8.90 20.52
N HIS A 157 6.26 8.57 19.28
CA HIS A 157 7.64 8.53 18.81
C HIS A 157 8.26 9.94 18.72
N VAL A 158 7.52 10.91 18.19
CA VAL A 158 7.94 12.31 18.10
C VAL A 158 8.19 12.90 19.49
N ALA A 159 7.25 12.71 20.43
CA ALA A 159 7.40 13.19 21.80
C ALA A 159 8.64 12.60 22.50
N LYS A 160 8.91 11.30 22.32
CA LYS A 160 10.11 10.63 22.86
C LYS A 160 11.42 11.18 22.26
N ARG A 161 11.42 11.57 20.98
CA ARG A 161 12.61 12.15 20.33
C ARG A 161 12.91 13.55 20.85
N GLN A 162 11.89 14.39 21.00
CA GLN A 162 12.02 15.73 21.55
C GLN A 162 12.61 15.70 22.97
N ALA A 163 12.04 14.86 23.85
CA ALA A 163 12.54 14.71 25.22
C ALA A 163 14.02 14.24 25.32
N ARG A 164 14.53 13.55 24.30
CA ARG A 164 15.94 13.10 24.23
C ARG A 164 16.90 14.16 23.69
N THR A 165 16.41 15.15 22.96
CA THR A 165 17.23 16.24 22.41
C THR A 165 17.40 17.38 23.41
N ASP A 166 16.49 17.49 24.38
CA ASP A 166 16.53 18.47 25.46
C ASP A 166 17.35 18.02 26.71
N THR A 167 18.02 16.87 26.65
CA THR A 167 18.92 16.33 27.69
C THR A 167 20.36 16.28 27.18
#